data_AF-A0A0G0MP77-F1
#
_entry.id   AF-A0A0G0MP77-F1
#
_cell.length_a   1.000
_cell.length_b   1.000
_cell.length_c   1.000
_cell.angle_alpha   90.00
_cell.angle_beta   90.00
_cell.angle_gamma   90.00
#
_symmetry.space_group_name_H-M   'P 1'
#
loop_
_entity.id
_entity.type
_entity.pdbx_description
1 polymer ?
#
loop_
_entity_poly.entity_id
_entity_poly.type
_entity_poly.pdbx_seq_one_letter_code
_entity_poly.pdbx_strand_id
1 'polypeptide(L)'
;MNIKRLLKLQLGEAVSVFNDPFTYVGQAKVQLDSGHTLRWLYDDEEQLLSVDPKDDELILFEELEDELEPEDEIIVFQGKEYEFDYEDAGNVLETEGESDSEEDTRFLFSDYQAQGGEIIRLIENENTGETNVYMGRYVTEEDITEM
;
A
#
# COMPACT_ATOMS: atom_id res chain seq x y z
N MET A 1 -5.10 -13.56 -11.33
CA MET A 1 -5.72 -12.43 -12.07
C MET A 1 -4.64 -11.40 -12.31
N ASN A 2 -4.56 -10.80 -13.51
CA ASN A 2 -3.46 -9.88 -13.82
C ASN A 2 -3.70 -8.43 -13.39
N ILE A 3 -2.62 -7.64 -13.28
CA ILE A 3 -2.68 -6.23 -12.87
C ILE A 3 -3.65 -5.43 -13.74
N LYS A 4 -3.67 -5.67 -15.06
CA LYS A 4 -4.56 -4.94 -15.99
C LYS A 4 -6.04 -5.17 -15.72
N ARG A 5 -6.42 -6.33 -15.19
CA ARG A 5 -7.79 -6.65 -14.81
C ARG A 5 -8.09 -6.06 -13.43
N LEU A 6 -7.12 -6.08 -12.52
CA LEU A 6 -7.22 -5.52 -11.16
C LEU A 6 -7.52 -4.02 -11.20
N LEU A 7 -6.80 -3.28 -12.06
CA LEU A 7 -7.02 -1.85 -12.29
C LEU A 7 -8.33 -1.50 -13.01
N LYS A 8 -9.20 -2.49 -13.27
CA LYS A 8 -10.51 -2.30 -13.91
C LYS A 8 -11.65 -2.80 -13.03
N LEU A 9 -11.39 -3.08 -11.76
CA LEU A 9 -12.43 -3.39 -10.80
C LEU A 9 -13.44 -2.24 -10.73
N GLN A 10 -14.71 -2.61 -10.62
CA GLN A 10 -15.79 -1.68 -10.37
C GLN A 10 -16.12 -1.67 -8.88
N LEU A 11 -16.57 -0.52 -8.37
CA LEU A 11 -16.97 -0.39 -6.97
C LEU A 11 -17.94 -1.51 -6.55
N GLY A 12 -17.61 -2.21 -5.48
CA GLY A 12 -18.33 -3.37 -4.95
C GLY A 12 -18.01 -4.71 -5.63
N GLU A 13 -17.13 -4.76 -6.63
CA GLU A 13 -16.57 -6.02 -7.11
C GLU A 13 -15.60 -6.58 -6.07
N ALA A 14 -15.69 -7.89 -5.82
CA ALA A 14 -14.80 -8.59 -4.90
C ALA A 14 -13.85 -9.50 -5.65
N VAL A 15 -12.60 -9.54 -5.19
CA VAL A 15 -11.61 -10.55 -5.55
C VAL A 15 -11.12 -11.21 -4.28
N SER A 16 -10.42 -12.33 -4.41
CA SER A 16 -9.62 -12.83 -3.31
C SER A 16 -8.16 -12.49 -3.55
N VAL A 17 -7.52 -11.92 -2.54
CA VAL A 17 -6.08 -11.64 -2.50
C VAL A 17 -5.50 -12.52 -1.39
N PHE A 18 -4.59 -13.43 -1.73
CA PHE A 18 -3.97 -14.35 -0.77
C PHE A 18 -4.97 -15.24 0.02
N ASN A 19 -6.11 -15.58 -0.58
CA ASN A 19 -7.25 -16.31 0.03
C ASN A 19 -8.12 -15.49 0.99
N ASP A 20 -7.83 -14.21 1.17
CA ASP A 20 -8.69 -13.29 1.91
C ASP A 20 -9.58 -12.52 0.92
N PRO A 21 -10.84 -12.22 1.28
CA PRO A 21 -11.73 -11.41 0.44
C PRO A 21 -11.23 -9.96 0.40
N PHE A 22 -11.34 -9.33 -0.77
CA PHE A 22 -11.01 -7.93 -0.98
C PHE A 22 -12.13 -7.30 -1.80
N THR A 23 -13.02 -6.54 -1.14
CA THR A 23 -14.15 -5.87 -1.78
C THR A 23 -13.74 -4.47 -2.19
N TYR A 24 -13.55 -4.20 -3.48
CA TYR A 24 -13.06 -2.90 -3.94
C TYR A 24 -14.05 -1.77 -3.65
N VAL A 25 -13.69 -0.85 -2.76
CA VAL A 25 -14.52 0.32 -2.38
C VAL A 25 -13.99 1.64 -2.90
N GLY A 26 -12.74 1.70 -3.34
CA GLY A 26 -12.19 2.87 -3.99
C GLY A 26 -10.67 2.82 -4.18
N GLN A 27 -10.12 3.93 -4.66
CA GLN A 27 -8.71 4.03 -5.02
C GLN A 27 -8.14 5.44 -4.89
N ALA A 28 -6.81 5.49 -4.79
CA ALA A 28 -6.02 6.69 -4.98
C ALA A 28 -4.95 6.49 -6.06
N LYS A 29 -4.73 7.52 -6.87
CA LYS A 29 -3.61 7.60 -7.82
C LYS A 29 -2.47 8.39 -7.21
N VAL A 30 -1.32 7.77 -7.00
CA VAL A 30 -0.16 8.48 -6.45
C VAL A 30 0.92 8.59 -7.51
N GLN A 31 1.35 9.81 -7.81
CA GLN A 31 2.49 10.07 -8.68
C GLN A 31 3.72 10.32 -7.81
N LEU A 32 4.64 9.36 -7.85
CA LEU A 32 5.91 9.45 -7.13
C LEU A 32 6.87 10.41 -7.82
N ASP A 33 7.79 10.97 -7.05
CA ASP A 33 8.85 11.87 -7.50
C ASP A 33 9.87 11.14 -8.40
N SER A 34 10.03 9.82 -8.21
CA SER A 34 10.75 8.92 -9.13
C SER A 34 10.12 8.83 -10.54
N GLY A 35 8.89 9.32 -10.71
CA GLY A 35 8.12 9.25 -11.95
C GLY A 35 7.24 8.00 -12.07
N HIS A 36 7.22 7.13 -11.07
CA HIS A 36 6.32 5.98 -11.00
C HIS A 36 4.90 6.42 -10.64
N THR A 37 3.89 5.71 -11.14
CA THR A 37 2.50 5.96 -10.76
C THR A 37 1.97 4.73 -10.04
N LEU A 38 1.77 4.86 -8.73
CA LEU A 38 1.12 3.84 -7.93
C LEU A 38 -0.41 3.98 -8.02
N ARG A 39 -1.08 2.85 -7.92
CA ARG A 39 -2.51 2.76 -7.67
C ARG A 39 -2.71 2.07 -6.33
N TRP A 40 -3.33 2.77 -5.42
CA TRP A 40 -3.73 2.26 -4.13
C TRP A 40 -5.20 1.89 -4.22
N LEU A 41 -5.51 0.61 -4.08
CA LEU A 41 -6.88 0.12 -4.05
C LEU A 41 -7.25 -0.16 -2.60
N TYR A 42 -8.42 0.29 -2.19
CA TYR A 42 -8.94 0.14 -0.84
C TYR A 42 -10.10 -0.87 -0.83
N ASP A 43 -10.21 -1.61 0.26
CA ASP A 43 -11.38 -2.44 0.55
C ASP A 43 -12.21 -1.93 1.73
N ASP A 44 -13.26 -2.68 2.10
CA ASP A 44 -14.15 -2.37 3.22
C ASP A 44 -13.64 -2.86 4.58
N GLU A 45 -12.42 -3.40 4.66
CA GLU A 45 -11.77 -3.93 5.86
C GLU A 45 -10.41 -3.26 6.16
N GLU A 46 -10.24 -2.00 5.74
CA GLU A 46 -9.03 -1.18 5.98
C GLU A 46 -7.75 -1.76 5.35
N GLN A 47 -7.89 -2.61 4.31
CA GLN A 47 -6.75 -3.09 3.53
C GLN A 47 -6.43 -2.17 2.36
N LEU A 48 -5.14 -2.09 2.07
CA LEU A 48 -4.58 -1.30 0.99
C LEU A 48 -3.76 -2.18 0.05
N LEU A 49 -4.25 -2.40 -1.17
CA LEU A 49 -3.48 -3.05 -2.22
C LEU A 49 -2.73 -2.01 -3.05
N SER A 50 -1.43 -1.88 -2.82
CA SER A 50 -0.53 -1.04 -3.60
C SER A 50 -0.10 -1.75 -4.89
N VAL A 51 -0.30 -1.08 -6.02
CA VAL A 51 -0.02 -1.60 -7.35
C VAL A 51 0.95 -0.66 -8.06
N ASP A 52 2.14 -1.15 -8.43
CA ASP A 52 3.03 -0.50 -9.41
C ASP A 52 2.93 -1.23 -10.75
N PRO A 53 2.19 -0.67 -11.73
CA PRO A 53 2.04 -1.31 -13.04
C PRO A 53 3.31 -1.27 -13.90
N LYS A 54 4.27 -0.39 -13.57
CA LYS A 54 5.51 -0.22 -14.34
C LYS A 54 6.49 -1.34 -14.00
N ASP A 55 6.58 -1.69 -12.72
CA ASP A 55 7.50 -2.72 -12.21
C ASP A 55 6.83 -4.08 -12.01
N ASP A 56 5.52 -4.19 -12.30
CA ASP A 56 4.72 -5.41 -12.13
C ASP A 56 4.69 -5.87 -10.67
N GLU A 57 4.62 -4.91 -9.75
CA GLU A 57 4.67 -5.13 -8.30
C GLU A 57 3.29 -4.93 -7.65
N LEU A 58 2.97 -5.82 -6.73
CA LEU A 58 1.76 -5.81 -5.92
C LEU A 58 2.13 -6.05 -4.46
N ILE A 59 1.67 -5.19 -3.56
CA ILE A 59 1.87 -5.34 -2.12
C ILE A 59 0.53 -5.11 -1.44
N LEU A 60 0.05 -6.12 -0.70
CA LEU A 60 -1.12 -5.99 0.16
C LEU A 60 -0.65 -5.51 1.53
N PHE A 61 -1.24 -4.40 1.97
CA PHE A 61 -1.00 -3.77 3.24
C PHE A 61 -2.23 -3.87 4.14
N GLU A 62 -1.98 -4.12 5.42
CA GLU A 62 -2.95 -3.99 6.51
C GLU A 62 -2.46 -2.86 7.42
N GLU A 63 -3.36 -1.93 7.78
CA GLU A 63 -3.02 -0.86 8.71
C GLU A 63 -2.74 -1.40 10.12
N LEU A 64 -1.74 -0.84 10.79
CA LEU A 64 -1.40 -1.14 12.17
C LEU A 64 -1.89 -0.02 13.09
N GLU A 65 -2.52 -0.40 14.21
CA GLU A 65 -2.87 0.56 15.27
C GLU A 65 -1.63 1.02 16.07
N ASP A 66 -0.49 0.34 15.92
CA ASP A 66 0.76 0.65 16.63
C ASP A 66 1.50 1.83 15.95
N GLU A 67 1.88 2.83 16.74
CA GLU A 67 2.84 3.86 16.32
C GLU A 67 4.25 3.24 16.32
N LEU A 68 4.88 3.17 15.15
CA LEU A 68 6.24 2.66 14.98
C LEU A 68 7.17 3.79 14.53
N GLU A 69 8.27 3.98 15.27
CA GLU A 69 9.34 4.92 14.91
C GLU A 69 10.62 4.13 14.63
N PRO A 70 11.36 4.47 13.56
CA PRO A 70 12.64 3.84 13.25
C PRO A 70 13.75 4.30 14.19
N GLU A 71 14.60 3.34 14.62
CA GLU A 71 15.85 3.60 15.34
C GLU A 71 17.04 3.26 14.42
N ASP A 72 17.79 4.27 13.97
CA ASP A 72 18.99 4.11 13.13
C ASP A 72 18.78 3.16 11.92
N GLU A 73 17.71 3.40 11.16
CA GLU A 73 17.29 2.61 9.97
C GLU A 73 16.65 1.24 10.27
N ILE A 74 16.31 0.95 11.54
CA ILE A 74 15.69 -0.32 11.95
C ILE A 74 14.35 -0.07 12.64
N ILE A 75 13.33 -0.85 12.28
CA ILE A 75 12.09 -0.99 13.05
C ILE A 75 12.06 -2.37 13.69
N VAL A 76 11.81 -2.43 15.00
CA VAL A 76 11.60 -3.69 15.72
C VAL A 76 10.12 -3.86 16.01
N PHE A 77 9.48 -4.80 15.32
CA PHE A 77 8.06 -5.10 15.50
C PHE A 77 7.84 -6.58 15.76
N GLN A 78 7.06 -6.90 16.80
CA GLN A 78 6.77 -8.27 17.24
C GLN A 78 8.03 -9.16 17.43
N GLY A 79 9.14 -8.56 17.84
CA GLY A 79 10.41 -9.25 18.06
C GLY A 79 11.19 -9.59 16.78
N LYS A 80 10.80 -9.00 15.64
CA LYS A 80 11.49 -9.09 14.37
C LYS A 80 12.08 -7.73 13.98
N GLU A 81 13.28 -7.74 13.41
CA GLU A 81 13.94 -6.55 12.87
C GLU A 81 13.56 -6.38 11.39
N TYR A 82 13.18 -5.15 11.05
CA TYR A 82 12.93 -4.67 9.69
C TYR A 82 13.98 -3.60 9.39
N GLU A 83 14.78 -3.80 8.36
CA GLU A 83 15.84 -2.87 7.95
C GLU A 83 15.30 -1.96 6.84
N PHE A 84 15.70 -0.69 6.86
CA PHE A 84 15.35 0.26 5.81
C PHE A 84 15.72 -0.29 4.41
N ASP A 85 14.78 -0.20 3.47
CA ASP A 85 14.94 -0.70 2.11
C ASP A 85 14.70 0.40 1.07
N TYR A 86 13.62 1.18 1.23
CA TYR A 86 13.18 2.12 0.21
C TYR A 86 12.55 3.38 0.81
N GLU A 87 12.73 4.51 0.11
CA GLU A 87 12.06 5.78 0.40
C GLU A 87 11.73 6.51 -0.91
N ASP A 88 10.53 7.08 -0.98
CA ASP A 88 10.12 8.01 -2.04
C ASP A 88 9.02 8.92 -1.51
N ALA A 89 8.68 9.96 -2.26
CA ALA A 89 7.54 10.83 -1.97
C ALA A 89 6.65 10.95 -3.20
N GLY A 90 5.39 11.31 -3.01
CA GLY A 90 4.46 11.44 -4.13
C GLY A 90 3.22 12.25 -3.81
N ASN A 91 2.55 12.70 -4.87
CA ASN A 91 1.30 13.46 -4.75
C ASN A 91 0.11 12.61 -5.19
N VAL A 92 -1.00 12.69 -4.47
CA VAL A 92 -2.28 12.11 -4.85
C VAL A 92 -2.87 12.95 -5.98
N LEU A 93 -3.00 12.35 -7.16
CA LEU A 93 -3.51 13.04 -8.36
C LEU A 93 -5.03 12.94 -8.51
N GLU A 94 -5.63 11.86 -8.04
CA GLU A 94 -7.03 11.51 -8.29
C GLU A 94 -7.47 10.46 -7.27
N THR A 95 -8.69 10.60 -6.77
CA THR A 95 -9.35 9.57 -5.95
C THR A 95 -10.71 9.19 -6.53
N GLU A 96 -11.15 7.96 -6.30
CA GLU A 96 -12.46 7.46 -6.71
C GLU A 96 -13.01 6.52 -5.64
N GLY A 97 -14.28 6.67 -5.26
CA GLY A 97 -14.89 5.84 -4.21
C GLY A 97 -14.42 6.23 -2.81
N GLU A 98 -14.35 5.25 -1.92
CA GLU A 98 -13.81 5.39 -0.56
C GLU A 98 -12.27 5.29 -0.60
N SER A 99 -11.59 6.21 0.06
CA SER A 99 -10.13 6.33 0.06
C SER A 99 -9.70 7.12 1.29
N ASP A 100 -8.65 6.65 1.96
CA ASP A 100 -8.04 7.36 3.09
C ASP A 100 -7.11 8.48 2.64
N SER A 101 -6.84 8.57 1.33
CA SER A 101 -6.09 9.65 0.71
C SER A 101 -7.01 10.76 0.21
N GLU A 102 -6.55 12.01 0.32
CA GLU A 102 -7.19 13.18 -0.28
C GLU A 102 -6.41 13.68 -1.51
N GLU A 103 -7.10 14.15 -2.55
CA GLU A 103 -6.47 14.76 -3.73
C GLU A 103 -5.57 15.94 -3.34
N ASP A 104 -4.49 16.15 -4.10
CA ASP A 104 -3.46 17.15 -3.84
C ASP A 104 -2.69 16.96 -2.50
N THR A 105 -2.93 15.87 -1.77
CA THR A 105 -2.10 15.48 -0.62
C THR A 105 -0.76 14.93 -1.09
N ARG A 106 0.29 15.28 -0.35
CA ARG A 106 1.64 14.77 -0.58
C ARG A 106 2.05 13.86 0.56
N PHE A 107 2.58 12.69 0.19
CA PHE A 107 3.00 11.65 1.12
C PHE A 107 4.48 11.36 0.97
N LEU A 108 5.14 11.09 2.11
CA LEU A 108 6.46 10.46 2.18
C LEU A 108 6.27 8.98 2.55
N PHE A 109 6.98 8.10 1.84
CA PHE A 109 6.96 6.65 2.01
C PHE A 109 8.31 6.19 2.53
N SER A 110 8.31 5.37 3.57
CA SER A 110 9.51 4.65 3.99
C SER A 110 9.18 3.18 4.23
N ASP A 111 9.85 2.31 3.49
CA ASP A 111 9.69 0.85 3.60
C ASP A 111 10.87 0.25 4.35
N TYR A 112 10.52 -0.62 5.29
CA TYR A 112 11.45 -1.41 6.08
C TYR A 112 11.14 -2.88 5.84
N GLN A 113 12.11 -3.64 5.38
CA GLN A 113 11.91 -5.04 5.00
C GLN A 113 12.62 -5.97 5.97
N ALA A 114 11.95 -7.05 6.32
CA ALA A 114 12.55 -8.14 7.06
C ALA A 114 12.93 -9.30 6.12
N GLN A 115 13.87 -10.17 6.54
CA GLN A 115 14.38 -11.30 5.72
C GLN A 115 13.31 -12.29 5.19
N GLY A 116 12.07 -12.21 5.69
CA GLY A 116 10.95 -13.04 5.24
C GLY A 116 10.13 -12.44 4.09
N GLY A 117 10.43 -11.22 3.65
CA GLY A 117 9.67 -10.48 2.64
C GLY A 117 8.47 -9.71 3.18
N GLU A 118 8.25 -9.73 4.50
CA GLU A 118 7.32 -8.81 5.19
C GLU A 118 7.91 -7.40 5.19
N ILE A 119 7.04 -6.41 5.02
CA ILE A 119 7.39 -4.99 4.87
C ILE A 119 6.64 -4.22 5.94
N ILE A 120 7.30 -3.27 6.60
CA ILE A 120 6.62 -2.19 7.33
C ILE A 120 6.74 -0.94 6.48
N ARG A 121 5.61 -0.35 6.11
CA ARG A 121 5.55 0.93 5.39
C ARG A 121 5.06 2.01 6.34
N LEU A 122 5.84 3.08 6.44
CA LEU A 122 5.42 4.33 7.04
C LEU A 122 4.94 5.27 5.92
N ILE A 123 3.74 5.82 6.07
CA ILE A 123 3.19 6.84 5.16
C ILE A 123 2.96 8.11 5.97
N GLU A 124 3.80 9.12 5.76
CA GLU A 124 3.65 10.42 6.40
C GLU A 124 2.93 11.39 5.45
N ASN A 125 1.83 11.98 5.91
CA ASN A 125 1.17 13.10 5.24
C ASN A 125 1.97 14.38 5.50
N GLU A 126 2.67 14.89 4.49
CA GLU A 126 3.53 16.08 4.64
C GLU A 126 2.73 17.37 4.96
N ASN A 127 1.42 17.38 4.71
CA ASN A 127 0.56 18.53 5.02
C ASN A 127 0.18 18.58 6.51
N THR A 128 -0.01 17.42 7.15
CA THR A 128 -0.49 17.33 8.55
C THR A 128 0.59 16.87 9.53
N GLY A 129 1.62 16.16 9.06
CA GLY A 129 2.61 15.46 9.86
C GLY A 129 2.09 14.16 10.48
N GLU A 130 0.90 13.70 10.07
CA GLU A 130 0.33 12.43 10.51
C GLU A 130 1.01 11.26 9.80
N THR A 131 1.32 10.20 10.54
CA THR A 131 1.96 9.00 9.99
C THR A 131 1.08 7.79 10.23
N ASN A 132 0.73 7.09 9.15
CA ASN A 132 0.07 5.80 9.19
C ASN A 132 1.11 4.69 9.00
N VAL A 133 0.94 3.59 9.71
CA VAL A 133 1.85 2.45 9.69
C VAL A 133 1.13 1.26 9.09
N TYR A 134 1.76 0.59 8.13
CA TYR A 134 1.20 -0.57 7.46
C TYR A 134 2.13 -1.76 7.53
N MET A 135 1.56 -2.96 7.69
CA MET A 135 2.26 -4.23 7.48
C MET A 135 1.92 -4.77 6.10
N GLY A 136 2.93 -4.94 5.27
CA GLY A 136 2.84 -5.34 3.88
C GLY A 136 3.40 -6.72 3.60
N ARG A 137 2.84 -7.37 2.58
CA ARG A 137 3.39 -8.58 1.96
C ARG A 137 3.29 -8.50 0.44
N TYR A 138 4.30 -8.99 -0.26
CA TYR A 138 4.22 -9.12 -1.71
C TYR A 138 3.14 -10.10 -2.12
N VAL A 139 2.44 -9.75 -3.19
CA VAL A 139 1.38 -10.54 -3.81
C VAL A 139 1.78 -10.81 -5.25
N THR A 140 1.52 -12.01 -5.74
CA THR A 140 1.68 -12.34 -7.16
C THR A 140 0.33 -12.36 -7.87
N GLU A 141 0.34 -12.30 -9.21
CA GLU A 141 -0.91 -12.46 -9.97
C GLU A 141 -1.61 -13.82 -9.72
N GLU A 142 -0.89 -14.84 -9.27
CA GLU A 142 -1.45 -16.15 -8.92
C GLU A 142 -2.20 -16.12 -7.59
N ASP A 143 -1.84 -15.20 -6.69
CA ASP A 143 -2.48 -15.01 -5.39
C ASP A 143 -3.80 -14.23 -5.50
N ILE A 144 -4.13 -13.71 -6.69
CA ILE A 144 -5.37 -12.96 -6.94
C ILE A 144 -6.34 -13.79 -7.77
N THR A 145 -7.51 -14.10 -7.21
CA THR A 145 -8.57 -14.87 -7.90
C THR A 145 -9.89 -14.13 -7.94
N GLU A 146 -10.63 -14.24 -9.05
CA GLU A 146 -12.00 -13.72 -9.16
C GLU A 146 -12.93 -14.56 -8.25
N MET A 147 -13.85 -13.88 -7.55
CA MET A 147 -14.86 -14.52 -6.66
C MET A 147 -16.21 -14.73 -7.35
#